data_AF-A0A947JEU4-F1
#
_entry.id   AF-A0A947JEU4-F1
#
_cell.length_a   1.000
_cell.length_b   1.000
_cell.length_c   1.000
_cell.angle_alpha   90.00
_cell.angle_beta   90.00
_cell.angle_gamma   90.00
#
_symmetry.space_group_name_H-M   'P 1'
#
loop_
_entity.id
_entity.type
_entity.pdbx_description
1 polymer ?
#
loop_
_entity_poly.entity_id
_entity_poly.type
_entity_poly.pdbx_seq_one_letter_code
_entity_poly.pdbx_strand_id
1 'polypeptide(L)'
;MHYTDLFQLPQRKDIVVTSIWHFALLHAGSLQSPQRKDLVIAGEWDPALLQMLIREHIPESLQPLLSNPLYHNPVWHEFSLMQHIHMVIEAAKRMLLMTGIDVVIPAAFHDLGKLLQFESAVTTGNYQFAGHEDLSVQIAQEYGQDSNVQFLVLYHDIPYQHRTDRIFLKLCKGDVDKLRHLLTMAACDTAGKGWTKAQHTQRPEIATKFQWICEDAGLDPAFTEVIQRACLEW
;
A
#
# COMPACT_ATOMS: atom_id res chain seq x y z
N MET A 1 20.67 -19.15 -1.83
CA MET A 1 20.52 -17.83 -2.49
C MET A 1 20.29 -16.82 -1.38
N HIS A 2 21.27 -15.97 -1.09
CA HIS A 2 21.23 -15.00 0.01
C HIS A 2 20.67 -13.67 -0.50
N TYR A 3 19.76 -13.06 0.28
CA TYR A 3 18.98 -11.85 -0.04
C TYR A 3 19.80 -10.53 -0.02
N THR A 4 21.12 -10.58 -0.05
CA THR A 4 21.98 -9.41 0.24
C THR A 4 22.48 -8.62 -0.97
N ASP A 5 22.23 -9.08 -2.21
CA ASP A 5 22.92 -8.52 -3.37
C ASP A 5 22.12 -7.48 -4.19
N LEU A 6 20.95 -7.01 -3.70
CA LEU A 6 20.06 -6.09 -4.45
C LEU A 6 20.13 -4.61 -4.08
N PHE A 7 21.03 -4.16 -3.19
CA PHE A 7 21.04 -2.77 -2.74
C PHE A 7 22.42 -2.11 -2.85
N GLN A 8 22.75 -1.65 -4.05
CA GLN A 8 23.72 -0.56 -4.23
C GLN A 8 23.03 0.61 -4.95
N LEU A 9 22.43 1.51 -4.17
CA LEU A 9 22.03 2.83 -4.66
C LEU A 9 23.23 3.78 -4.52
N PRO A 10 23.48 4.66 -5.51
CA PRO A 10 24.56 5.64 -5.42
C PRO A 10 24.28 6.64 -4.30
N GLN A 11 25.22 6.76 -3.35
CA GLN A 11 25.17 7.72 -2.25
C GLN A 11 25.19 9.16 -2.81
N ARG A 12 24.06 9.88 -2.77
CA ARG A 12 24.08 11.34 -2.81
C ARG A 12 24.35 11.86 -1.40
N LYS A 13 25.37 12.71 -1.26
CA LYS A 13 25.90 13.20 0.03
C LYS A 13 25.11 14.37 0.65
N ASP A 14 23.96 14.72 0.09
CA ASP A 14 23.32 16.00 0.39
C ASP A 14 21.94 15.86 1.08
N ILE A 15 21.56 14.66 1.53
CA ILE A 15 20.34 14.46 2.32
C ILE A 15 20.73 14.02 3.72
N VAL A 16 20.74 14.98 4.65
CA VAL A 16 20.71 14.68 6.09
C VAL A 16 19.27 14.31 6.42
N VAL A 17 18.95 13.01 6.38
CA VAL A 17 17.72 12.50 7.01
C VAL A 17 17.97 12.53 8.52
N THR A 18 17.46 13.55 9.20
CA THR A 18 17.49 13.62 10.67
C THR A 18 16.44 12.66 11.24
N SER A 19 16.70 11.36 11.22
CA SER A 19 15.89 10.32 11.89
C SER A 19 16.28 10.17 13.36
N ILE A 20 16.18 11.26 14.14
CA ILE A 20 16.37 11.22 15.59
C ILE A 20 15.29 12.06 16.25
N TRP A 21 14.05 11.55 16.34
CA TRP A 21 13.07 11.93 17.38
C TRP A 21 11.94 10.88 17.45
N HIS A 22 12.13 9.82 18.26
CA HIS A 22 11.12 9.28 19.21
C HIS A 22 11.61 7.99 19.90
N PHE A 23 12.58 8.12 20.80
CA PHE A 23 12.97 7.06 21.74
C PHE A 23 12.65 7.43 23.20
N ALA A 24 11.57 8.18 23.43
CA ALA A 24 11.23 8.64 24.77
C ALA A 24 9.72 8.64 25.01
N LEU A 25 9.08 7.46 25.06
CA LEU A 25 7.75 7.29 25.68
C LEU A 25 7.44 5.83 26.07
N LEU A 26 8.45 5.07 26.53
CA LEU A 26 8.23 3.72 27.09
C LEU A 26 8.43 3.64 28.62
N HIS A 27 8.68 4.74 29.33
CA HIS A 27 8.88 4.74 30.79
C HIS A 27 8.07 5.84 31.50
N ALA A 28 6.77 5.93 31.20
CA ALA A 28 5.82 6.59 32.08
C ALA A 28 4.67 5.62 32.35
N GLY A 29 4.61 5.14 33.60
CA GLY A 29 3.61 4.19 34.06
C GLY A 29 2.19 4.73 34.02
N SER A 30 1.26 3.78 34.07
CA SER A 30 -0.19 3.93 34.24
C SER A 30 -0.88 4.95 33.34
N LEU A 31 -1.66 4.48 32.37
CA LEU A 31 -2.88 5.17 31.95
C LEU A 31 -3.85 4.14 31.39
N GLN A 32 -4.97 3.99 32.09
CA GLN A 32 -6.17 3.33 31.61
C GLN A 32 -6.70 4.09 30.37
N SER A 33 -7.16 3.33 29.37
CA SER A 33 -7.89 3.77 28.14
C SER A 33 -8.76 5.02 28.36
N PRO A 34 -8.75 6.05 27.46
CA PRO A 34 -9.36 5.90 26.12
C PRO A 34 -8.74 6.71 24.96
N GLN A 35 -8.92 6.21 23.73
CA GLN A 35 -8.62 6.86 22.43
C GLN A 35 -7.12 7.05 22.10
N ARG A 36 -6.46 5.98 21.63
CA ARG A 36 -5.09 6.05 21.09
C ARG A 36 -5.10 6.51 19.62
N LYS A 37 -5.13 7.82 19.41
CA LYS A 37 -4.98 8.46 18.09
C LYS A 37 -3.52 8.78 17.72
N ASP A 38 -2.57 8.38 18.57
CA ASP A 38 -1.18 8.86 18.51
C ASP A 38 -0.23 7.91 17.75
N LEU A 39 -0.75 6.83 17.14
CA LEU A 39 0.07 5.75 16.59
C LEU A 39 0.63 5.98 15.16
N VAL A 40 0.34 7.12 14.54
CA VAL A 40 0.75 7.39 13.15
C VAL A 40 1.34 8.79 13.04
N ILE A 41 2.67 8.89 13.18
CA ILE A 41 3.43 10.11 12.91
C ILE A 41 3.88 10.05 11.44
N ALA A 42 3.78 11.18 10.73
CA ALA A 42 4.10 11.33 9.31
C ALA A 42 5.35 10.51 8.88
N GLY A 43 5.14 9.58 7.95
CA GLY A 43 6.19 8.73 7.36
C GLY A 43 6.55 7.46 8.14
N GLU A 44 6.08 7.27 9.38
CA GLU A 44 6.38 6.08 10.18
C GLU A 44 5.13 5.24 10.42
N TRP A 45 5.08 4.08 9.76
CA TRP A 45 4.15 3.01 10.07
C TRP A 45 4.60 2.27 11.33
N ASP A 46 3.70 2.10 12.30
CA ASP A 46 3.92 1.23 13.45
C ASP A 46 3.45 -0.21 13.16
N PRO A 47 4.37 -1.19 13.05
CA PRO A 47 4.00 -2.60 12.86
C PRO A 47 3.11 -3.16 13.98
N ALA A 48 3.09 -2.54 15.16
CA ALA A 48 2.24 -2.95 16.26
C ALA A 48 0.75 -2.77 15.95
N LEU A 49 0.38 -1.77 15.15
CA LEU A 49 -1.01 -1.56 14.72
C LEU A 49 -1.53 -2.78 13.94
N LEU A 50 -0.74 -3.27 12.99
CA LEU A 50 -1.09 -4.46 12.22
C LEU A 50 -1.30 -5.69 13.11
N GLN A 51 -0.39 -5.89 14.06
CA GLN A 51 -0.47 -7.02 15.00
C GLN A 51 -1.69 -6.91 15.91
N MET A 52 -2.07 -5.69 16.32
CA MET A 52 -3.26 -5.45 17.10
C MET A 52 -4.52 -5.79 16.30
N LEU A 53 -4.65 -5.28 15.07
CA LEU A 53 -5.79 -5.56 14.20
C LEU A 53 -5.93 -7.05 13.90
N ILE A 54 -4.82 -7.76 13.68
CA ILE A 54 -4.84 -9.22 13.51
C ILE A 54 -5.42 -9.91 14.76
N ARG A 55 -5.01 -9.51 15.96
CA ARG A 55 -5.51 -10.11 17.20
C ARG A 55 -6.97 -9.79 17.46
N GLU A 56 -7.43 -8.61 17.07
CA GLU A 56 -8.81 -8.16 17.28
C GLU A 56 -9.79 -8.80 16.31
N HIS A 57 -9.37 -9.06 15.07
CA HIS A 57 -10.28 -9.47 13.99
C HIS A 57 -10.08 -10.89 13.46
N ILE A 58 -8.94 -11.53 13.77
CA ILE A 58 -8.62 -12.85 13.23
C ILE A 58 -8.53 -13.87 14.38
N PRO A 59 -9.37 -14.91 14.39
CA PRO A 59 -9.26 -16.01 15.34
C PRO A 59 -7.84 -16.57 15.37
N GLU A 60 -7.30 -16.87 16.56
CA GLU A 60 -5.91 -17.35 16.72
C GLU A 60 -5.59 -18.56 15.84
N SER A 61 -6.56 -19.45 15.63
CA SER A 61 -6.42 -20.62 14.77
C SER A 61 -6.20 -20.29 13.29
N LEU A 62 -6.61 -19.10 12.83
CA LEU A 62 -6.51 -18.66 11.43
C LEU A 62 -5.31 -17.73 11.19
N GLN A 63 -4.74 -17.11 12.24
CA GLN A 63 -3.61 -16.18 12.11
C GLN A 63 -2.42 -16.75 11.34
N PRO A 64 -2.01 -18.04 11.49
CA PRO A 64 -0.92 -18.59 10.70
C PRO A 64 -1.18 -18.59 9.18
N LEU A 65 -2.45 -18.59 8.76
CA LEU A 65 -2.83 -18.60 7.34
C LEU A 65 -2.61 -17.24 6.66
N LEU A 66 -2.56 -16.14 7.43
CA LEU A 66 -2.26 -14.80 6.90
C LEU A 66 -0.85 -14.70 6.28
N SER A 67 0.04 -15.61 6.69
CA SER A 67 1.40 -15.75 6.17
C SER A 67 1.52 -16.81 5.07
N ASN A 68 0.41 -17.37 4.58
CA ASN A 68 0.38 -18.38 3.53
C ASN A 68 -0.19 -17.79 2.22
N PRO A 69 0.61 -17.71 1.13
CA PRO A 69 0.18 -17.15 -0.16
C PRO A 69 -1.08 -17.79 -0.76
N LEU A 70 -1.37 -19.07 -0.45
CA LEU A 70 -2.55 -19.75 -0.97
C LEU A 70 -3.87 -19.11 -0.52
N TYR A 71 -3.86 -18.37 0.59
CA TYR A 71 -5.02 -17.71 1.17
C TYR A 71 -5.12 -16.23 0.81
N HIS A 72 -4.31 -15.76 -0.16
CA HIS A 72 -4.30 -14.39 -0.63
C HIS A 72 -4.46 -14.29 -2.16
N ASN A 73 -5.42 -15.03 -2.72
CA ASN A 73 -5.71 -15.04 -4.17
C ASN A 73 -4.45 -15.32 -5.03
N PRO A 74 -3.94 -16.57 -5.03
CA PRO A 74 -2.66 -16.92 -5.65
C PRO A 74 -2.61 -16.75 -7.18
N VAL A 75 -3.74 -16.45 -7.82
CA VAL A 75 -3.76 -16.03 -9.23
C VAL A 75 -3.05 -14.69 -9.39
N TRP A 76 -3.27 -13.77 -8.46
CA TRP A 76 -2.83 -12.37 -8.57
C TRP A 76 -1.67 -12.03 -7.65
N HIS A 77 -1.49 -12.75 -6.54
CA HIS A 77 -0.44 -12.49 -5.56
C HIS A 77 0.50 -13.68 -5.40
N GLU A 78 1.79 -13.40 -5.49
CA GLU A 78 2.85 -14.35 -5.12
C GLU A 78 3.03 -14.40 -3.59
N PHE A 79 2.74 -13.28 -2.93
CA PHE A 79 2.93 -13.09 -1.50
C PHE A 79 1.64 -13.35 -0.71
N SER A 80 1.81 -13.84 0.52
CA SER A 80 0.72 -13.85 1.51
C SER A 80 0.22 -12.44 1.82
N LEU A 81 -0.97 -12.30 2.41
CA LEU A 81 -1.56 -10.99 2.71
C LEU A 81 -0.60 -10.12 3.54
N MET A 82 0.07 -10.71 4.53
CA MET A 82 1.02 -10.00 5.37
C MET A 82 2.28 -9.56 4.63
N GLN A 83 2.84 -10.46 3.82
CA GLN A 83 4.00 -10.15 3.00
C GLN A 83 3.66 -9.09 1.96
N HIS A 84 2.47 -9.17 1.35
CA HIS A 84 1.97 -8.21 0.39
C HIS A 84 1.93 -6.81 1.00
N ILE A 85 1.21 -6.60 2.11
CA ILE A 85 1.13 -5.31 2.79
C ILE A 85 2.54 -4.77 3.11
N HIS A 86 3.44 -5.63 3.61
CA HIS A 86 4.82 -5.23 3.89
C HIS A 86 5.57 -4.78 2.63
N MET A 87 5.47 -5.53 1.53
CA MET A 87 6.11 -5.18 0.26
C MET A 87 5.55 -3.87 -0.32
N VAL A 88 4.25 -3.61 -0.20
CA VAL A 88 3.64 -2.34 -0.63
C VAL A 88 4.17 -1.16 0.22
N ILE A 89 4.33 -1.34 1.53
CA ILE A 89 4.93 -0.32 2.42
C ILE A 89 6.39 -0.05 2.03
N GLU A 90 7.19 -1.08 1.78
CA GLU A 90 8.59 -0.89 1.37
C GLU A 90 8.70 -0.23 -0.01
N ALA A 91 7.81 -0.58 -0.95
CA ALA A 91 7.70 0.12 -2.23
C ALA A 91 7.31 1.60 -2.04
N ALA A 92 6.38 1.91 -1.14
CA ALA A 92 5.97 3.28 -0.83
C ALA A 92 7.12 4.12 -0.26
N LYS A 93 7.92 3.56 0.67
CA LYS A 93 9.12 4.21 1.19
C LYS A 93 10.13 4.51 0.07
N ARG A 94 10.33 3.56 -0.85
CA ARG A 94 11.21 3.74 -2.00
C ARG A 94 10.68 4.82 -2.94
N MET A 95 9.38 4.84 -3.23
CA MET A 95 8.74 5.86 -4.06
C MET A 95 8.86 7.25 -3.44
N LEU A 96 8.69 7.38 -2.12
CA LEU A 96 8.90 8.65 -1.41
C LEU A 96 10.31 9.20 -1.65
N LEU A 97 11.34 8.37 -1.54
CA LEU A 97 12.72 8.78 -1.80
C LEU A 97 12.97 9.20 -3.26
N MET A 98 12.26 8.60 -4.22
CA MET A 98 12.47 8.84 -5.65
C MET A 98 11.63 10.01 -6.19
N THR A 99 10.43 10.23 -5.64
CA THR A 99 9.43 11.16 -6.18
C THR A 99 9.07 12.30 -5.23
N GLY A 100 9.41 12.18 -3.94
CA GLY A 100 8.97 13.09 -2.89
C GLY A 100 7.50 12.94 -2.47
N ILE A 101 6.79 11.94 -3.00
CA ILE A 101 5.37 11.69 -2.73
C ILE A 101 5.24 10.65 -1.63
N ASP A 102 4.59 11.01 -0.52
CA ASP A 102 4.36 10.11 0.60
C ASP A 102 3.02 9.37 0.46
N VAL A 103 3.09 8.06 0.29
CA VAL A 103 1.93 7.15 0.33
C VAL A 103 2.15 6.00 1.32
N VAL A 104 3.08 6.14 2.28
CA VAL A 104 3.42 5.07 3.24
C VAL A 104 2.23 4.71 4.12
N ILE A 105 1.52 5.72 4.63
CA ILE A 105 0.35 5.49 5.47
C ILE A 105 -0.81 4.86 4.66
N PRO A 106 -1.24 5.41 3.51
CA PRO A 106 -2.20 4.72 2.64
C PRO A 106 -1.81 3.27 2.32
N ALA A 107 -0.53 3.02 2.01
CA ALA A 107 -0.01 1.68 1.74
C ALA A 107 -0.19 0.72 2.93
N ALA A 108 -0.07 1.21 4.16
CA ALA A 108 -0.27 0.36 5.32
C ALA A 108 -1.73 0.02 5.60
N PHE A 109 -2.67 0.87 5.15
CA PHE A 109 -4.10 0.68 5.35
C PHE A 109 -4.81 -0.01 4.18
N HIS A 110 -4.26 0.03 2.96
CA HIS A 110 -4.99 -0.27 1.72
C HIS A 110 -5.78 -1.58 1.74
N ASP A 111 -5.19 -2.62 2.35
CA ASP A 111 -5.70 -3.99 2.34
C ASP A 111 -6.21 -4.50 3.70
N LEU A 112 -6.25 -3.66 4.73
CA LEU A 112 -6.63 -4.10 6.08
C LEU A 112 -8.07 -4.60 6.15
N GLY A 113 -8.96 -4.12 5.28
CA GLY A 113 -10.33 -4.60 5.15
C GLY A 113 -10.42 -6.08 4.79
N LYS A 114 -9.38 -6.66 4.16
CA LYS A 114 -9.31 -8.11 3.88
C LYS A 114 -9.26 -8.93 5.17
N LEU A 115 -8.72 -8.38 6.27
CA LEU A 115 -8.68 -9.05 7.57
C LEU A 115 -10.11 -9.33 8.08
N LEU A 116 -11.01 -8.35 7.95
CA LEU A 116 -12.40 -8.50 8.39
C LEU A 116 -13.19 -9.56 7.59
N GLN A 117 -12.70 -9.89 6.39
CA GLN A 117 -13.30 -10.87 5.50
C GLN A 117 -12.57 -12.23 5.52
N PHE A 118 -11.43 -12.33 6.20
CA PHE A 118 -10.49 -13.43 6.06
C PHE A 118 -11.06 -14.76 6.52
N GLU A 119 -11.75 -14.79 7.66
CA GLU A 119 -12.43 -15.99 8.16
C GLU A 119 -13.43 -16.54 7.13
N SER A 120 -14.30 -15.67 6.60
CA SER A 120 -15.27 -16.03 5.57
C SER A 120 -14.57 -16.54 4.30
N ALA A 121 -13.46 -15.91 3.89
CA ALA A 121 -12.69 -16.33 2.73
C ALA A 121 -12.11 -17.75 2.91
N VAL A 122 -11.56 -18.06 4.09
CA VAL A 122 -11.05 -19.39 4.43
C VAL A 122 -12.18 -20.42 4.45
N THR A 123 -13.32 -20.12 5.07
CA THR A 123 -14.46 -21.05 5.17
C THR A 123 -15.07 -21.37 3.81
N THR A 124 -15.16 -20.38 2.93
CA THR A 124 -15.79 -20.53 1.61
C THR A 124 -14.80 -20.95 0.52
N GLY A 125 -13.49 -20.81 0.77
CA GLY A 125 -12.44 -20.95 -0.24
C GLY A 125 -12.45 -19.84 -1.29
N ASN A 126 -13.14 -18.73 -1.05
CA ASN A 126 -13.24 -17.60 -1.98
C ASN A 126 -12.40 -16.41 -1.50
N TYR A 127 -11.24 -16.22 -2.14
CA TYR A 127 -10.25 -15.19 -1.79
C TYR A 127 -10.34 -13.92 -2.64
N GLN A 128 -11.52 -13.55 -3.14
CA GLN A 128 -11.67 -12.32 -3.94
C GLN A 128 -11.78 -11.04 -3.10
N PHE A 129 -12.12 -11.14 -1.81
CA PHE A 129 -12.21 -10.01 -0.87
C PHE A 129 -12.97 -8.79 -1.43
N ALA A 130 -14.17 -9.02 -1.97
CA ALA A 130 -14.93 -7.97 -2.64
C ALA A 130 -15.33 -6.85 -1.65
N GLY A 131 -15.04 -5.60 -2.01
CA GLY A 131 -15.35 -4.42 -1.19
C GLY A 131 -14.45 -4.26 0.04
N HIS A 132 -13.27 -4.89 0.06
CA HIS A 132 -12.31 -4.71 1.14
C HIS A 132 -11.81 -3.27 1.23
N GLU A 133 -11.88 -2.50 0.15
CA GLU A 133 -11.49 -1.10 0.08
C GLU A 133 -12.34 -0.23 1.01
N ASP A 134 -13.68 -0.42 1.00
CA ASP A 134 -14.60 0.28 1.91
C ASP A 134 -14.33 -0.07 3.37
N LEU A 135 -13.99 -1.33 3.65
CA LEU A 135 -13.65 -1.81 5.00
C LEU A 135 -12.29 -1.26 5.46
N SER A 136 -11.29 -1.19 4.57
CA SER A 136 -10.01 -0.55 4.82
C SER A 136 -10.18 0.94 5.15
N VAL A 137 -11.09 1.64 4.46
CA VAL A 137 -11.43 3.04 4.77
C VAL A 137 -12.07 3.18 6.16
N GLN A 138 -12.98 2.28 6.54
CA GLN A 138 -13.59 2.30 7.88
C GLN A 138 -12.51 2.16 8.96
N ILE A 139 -11.58 1.21 8.80
CA ILE A 139 -10.43 1.07 9.69
C ILE A 139 -9.62 2.38 9.70
N ALA A 140 -9.24 2.92 8.54
CA ALA A 140 -8.49 4.17 8.48
C ALA A 140 -9.20 5.34 9.21
N GLN A 141 -10.52 5.44 9.11
CA GLN A 141 -11.34 6.43 9.82
C GLN A 141 -11.30 6.25 11.35
N GLU A 142 -11.41 5.01 11.82
CA GLU A 142 -11.33 4.69 13.26
C GLU A 142 -9.98 5.10 13.86
N TYR A 143 -8.90 4.96 13.09
CA TYR A 143 -7.55 5.39 13.45
C TYR A 143 -7.27 6.88 13.11
N GLY A 144 -8.31 7.67 12.84
CA GLY A 144 -8.22 9.12 12.70
C GLY A 144 -7.48 9.59 11.45
N GLN A 145 -7.33 8.74 10.43
CA GLN A 145 -6.66 9.11 9.19
C GLN A 145 -7.49 10.12 8.40
N ASP A 146 -6.82 11.05 7.71
CA ASP A 146 -7.48 12.11 6.97
C ASP A 146 -8.18 11.63 5.68
N SER A 147 -8.93 12.53 5.05
CA SER A 147 -9.67 12.23 3.83
C SER A 147 -8.80 11.89 2.62
N ASN A 148 -7.53 12.31 2.61
CA ASN A 148 -6.60 11.98 1.53
C ASN A 148 -6.11 10.53 1.66
N VAL A 149 -5.75 10.10 2.87
CA VAL A 149 -5.44 8.69 3.15
C VAL A 149 -6.63 7.81 2.80
N GLN A 150 -7.83 8.17 3.27
CA GLN A 150 -9.06 7.44 2.97
C GLN A 150 -9.33 7.35 1.46
N PHE A 151 -9.11 8.45 0.71
CA PHE A 151 -9.28 8.44 -0.74
C PHE A 151 -8.31 7.47 -1.42
N LEU A 152 -7.03 7.49 -1.04
CA LEU A 152 -6.02 6.62 -1.63
C LEU A 152 -6.30 5.15 -1.31
N VAL A 153 -6.69 4.84 -0.06
CA VAL A 153 -7.13 3.51 0.35
C VAL A 153 -8.35 3.04 -0.45
N LEU A 154 -9.36 3.89 -0.62
CA LEU A 154 -10.60 3.52 -1.32
C LEU A 154 -10.40 3.21 -2.80
N TYR A 155 -9.46 3.89 -3.45
CA TYR A 155 -9.33 3.87 -4.90
C TYR A 155 -8.01 3.29 -5.41
N HIS A 156 -7.18 2.71 -4.53
CA HIS A 156 -5.86 2.20 -4.88
C HIS A 156 -5.89 1.15 -6.02
N ASP A 157 -6.99 0.42 -6.16
CA ASP A 157 -7.15 -0.66 -7.14
C ASP A 157 -7.75 -0.20 -8.50
N ILE A 158 -8.43 0.95 -8.53
CA ILE A 158 -9.11 1.48 -9.72
C ILE A 158 -8.16 1.61 -10.92
N PRO A 159 -6.87 2.00 -10.75
CA PRO A 159 -5.92 2.07 -11.86
C PRO A 159 -5.74 0.74 -12.62
N TYR A 160 -5.99 -0.41 -12.00
CA TYR A 160 -5.92 -1.74 -12.64
C TYR A 160 -7.16 -2.10 -13.45
N GLN A 161 -8.30 -1.50 -13.14
CA GLN A 161 -9.56 -1.86 -13.76
C GLN A 161 -9.60 -1.38 -15.22
N HIS A 162 -10.32 -2.11 -16.09
CA HIS A 162 -10.57 -1.70 -17.48
C HIS A 162 -11.58 -0.54 -17.56
N ARG A 163 -11.19 0.62 -17.02
CA ARG A 163 -11.93 1.88 -17.10
C ARG A 163 -11.19 2.86 -18.00
N THR A 164 -11.94 3.78 -18.59
CA THR A 164 -11.38 4.82 -19.46
C THR A 164 -10.48 5.77 -18.68
N ASP A 165 -9.39 6.21 -19.30
CA ASP A 165 -8.35 7.01 -18.62
C ASP A 165 -8.88 8.34 -18.06
N ARG A 166 -9.90 8.92 -18.71
CA ARG A 166 -10.59 10.14 -18.24
C ARG A 166 -11.27 9.97 -16.87
N ILE A 167 -11.51 8.73 -16.42
CA ILE A 167 -12.12 8.51 -15.11
C ILE A 167 -11.17 8.91 -13.96
N PHE A 168 -9.85 8.80 -14.15
CA PHE A 168 -8.87 9.11 -13.10
C PHE A 168 -8.82 10.60 -12.79
N LEU A 169 -8.75 11.44 -13.83
CA LEU A 169 -8.83 12.89 -13.68
C LEU A 169 -10.16 13.31 -13.07
N LYS A 170 -11.27 12.67 -13.45
CA LYS A 170 -12.58 12.94 -12.87
C LYS A 170 -12.67 12.53 -11.39
N LEU A 171 -12.13 11.36 -11.02
CA LEU A 171 -12.04 10.88 -9.63
C LEU A 171 -11.21 11.85 -8.77
N CYS A 172 -10.12 12.36 -9.33
CA CYS A 172 -9.28 13.36 -8.68
C CYS A 172 -9.84 14.79 -8.80
N LYS A 173 -11.02 14.99 -9.42
CA LYS A 173 -11.64 16.30 -9.64
C LYS A 173 -10.71 17.32 -10.35
N GLY A 174 -9.85 16.83 -11.22
CA GLY A 174 -8.83 17.65 -11.90
C GLY A 174 -7.62 18.02 -11.05
N ASP A 175 -7.54 17.53 -9.80
CA ASP A 175 -6.37 17.72 -8.93
C ASP A 175 -5.23 16.79 -9.37
N VAL A 176 -4.21 17.40 -9.97
CA VAL A 176 -3.04 16.71 -10.51
C VAL A 176 -2.17 16.12 -9.39
N ASP A 177 -2.04 16.79 -8.25
CA ASP A 177 -1.24 16.26 -7.14
C ASP A 177 -1.93 15.05 -6.53
N LYS A 178 -3.25 15.08 -6.40
CA LYS A 178 -4.04 13.93 -5.97
C LYS A 178 -3.92 12.74 -6.93
N LEU A 179 -3.90 13.01 -8.24
CA LEU A 179 -3.64 11.98 -9.25
C LEU A 179 -2.24 11.36 -9.08
N ARG A 180 -1.21 12.16 -8.83
CA ARG A 180 0.16 11.66 -8.60
C ARG A 180 0.25 10.73 -7.40
N HIS A 181 -0.43 11.06 -6.30
CA HIS A 181 -0.51 10.18 -5.12
C HIS A 181 -1.24 8.88 -5.45
N LEU A 182 -2.35 8.94 -6.19
CA LEU A 182 -3.11 7.74 -6.58
C LEU A 182 -2.29 6.81 -7.47
N LEU A 183 -1.61 7.35 -8.47
CA LEU A 183 -0.74 6.57 -9.36
C LEU A 183 0.47 5.99 -8.61
N THR A 184 1.02 6.74 -7.66
CA THR A 184 2.13 6.28 -6.82
C THR A 184 1.68 5.13 -5.93
N MET A 185 0.53 5.25 -5.27
CA MET A 185 -0.06 4.19 -4.45
C MET A 185 -0.32 2.92 -5.26
N ALA A 186 -0.93 3.05 -6.45
CA ALA A 186 -1.17 1.92 -7.34
C ALA A 186 0.13 1.32 -7.93
N ALA A 187 1.18 2.11 -8.14
CA ALA A 187 2.48 1.55 -8.52
C ALA A 187 3.08 0.71 -7.37
N CYS A 188 2.93 1.15 -6.13
CA CYS A 188 3.39 0.41 -4.94
C CYS A 188 2.61 -0.90 -4.75
N ASP A 189 1.28 -0.87 -4.88
CA ASP A 189 0.45 -2.08 -4.79
C ASP A 189 0.81 -3.10 -5.90
N THR A 190 1.10 -2.61 -7.13
CA THR A 190 1.59 -3.48 -8.22
C THR A 190 2.88 -4.20 -7.86
N ALA A 191 3.86 -3.49 -7.30
CA ALA A 191 5.13 -4.08 -6.86
C ALA A 191 4.90 -5.11 -5.74
N GLY A 192 3.99 -4.82 -4.81
CA GLY A 192 3.65 -5.71 -3.71
C GLY A 192 2.92 -6.98 -4.13
N LYS A 193 2.45 -7.14 -5.37
CA LYS A 193 1.80 -8.38 -5.86
C LYS A 193 2.79 -9.49 -6.23
N GLY A 194 4.04 -9.14 -6.54
CA GLY A 194 5.06 -10.07 -7.07
C GLY A 194 4.86 -10.37 -8.56
N TRP A 195 5.32 -11.53 -9.01
CA TRP A 195 5.34 -11.93 -10.43
C TRP A 195 4.62 -13.25 -10.68
N THR A 196 3.32 -13.29 -10.40
CA THR A 196 2.48 -14.40 -10.86
C THR A 196 2.37 -14.41 -12.40
N LYS A 197 1.92 -15.53 -12.97
CA LYS A 197 1.65 -15.61 -14.41
C LYS A 197 0.65 -14.54 -14.88
N ALA A 198 -0.36 -14.22 -14.07
CA ALA A 198 -1.32 -13.18 -14.40
C ALA A 198 -0.66 -11.78 -14.38
N GLN A 199 0.21 -11.52 -13.40
CA GLN A 199 0.98 -10.28 -13.33
C GLN A 199 1.92 -10.09 -14.53
N HIS A 200 2.54 -11.16 -15.02
CA HIS A 200 3.35 -11.12 -16.24
C HIS A 200 2.59 -10.59 -17.47
N THR A 201 1.29 -10.85 -17.54
CA THR A 201 0.43 -10.32 -18.61
C THR A 201 -0.06 -8.90 -18.31
N GLN A 202 -0.51 -8.65 -17.09
CA GLN A 202 -1.21 -7.40 -16.74
C GLN A 202 -0.26 -6.21 -16.53
N ARG A 203 0.91 -6.40 -15.90
CA ARG A 203 1.81 -5.31 -15.50
C ARG A 203 2.28 -4.43 -16.67
N PRO A 204 2.64 -4.99 -17.85
CA PRO A 204 2.92 -4.19 -19.03
C PRO A 204 1.76 -3.29 -19.46
N GLU A 205 0.53 -3.79 -19.43
CA GLU A 205 -0.66 -3.02 -19.78
C GLU A 205 -0.92 -1.88 -18.78
N ILE A 206 -0.71 -2.14 -17.49
CA ILE A 206 -0.80 -1.12 -16.42
C ILE A 206 0.26 -0.04 -16.64
N ALA A 207 1.51 -0.41 -16.91
CA ALA A 207 2.60 0.54 -17.14
C ALA A 207 2.33 1.44 -18.37
N THR A 208 1.82 0.86 -19.47
CA THR A 208 1.39 1.63 -20.63
C THR A 208 0.24 2.56 -20.29
N LYS A 209 -0.77 2.08 -19.56
CA LYS A 209 -1.90 2.91 -19.12
C LYS A 209 -1.47 4.08 -18.24
N PHE A 210 -0.53 3.85 -17.31
CA PHE A 210 0.00 4.92 -16.44
C PHE A 210 0.70 5.99 -17.25
N GLN A 211 1.45 5.62 -18.28
CA GLN A 211 2.04 6.59 -19.20
C GLN A 211 0.98 7.44 -19.92
N TRP A 212 -0.06 6.82 -20.49
CA TRP A 212 -1.14 7.56 -21.14
C TRP A 212 -1.84 8.55 -20.19
N ILE A 213 -2.14 8.10 -18.96
CA ILE A 213 -2.74 8.97 -17.93
C ILE A 213 -1.81 10.15 -17.60
N CYS A 214 -0.51 9.89 -17.45
CA CYS A 214 0.46 10.93 -17.15
C CYS A 214 0.63 11.93 -18.30
N GLU A 215 0.68 11.46 -19.54
CA GLU A 215 0.76 12.31 -20.73
C GLU A 215 -0.49 13.18 -20.89
N ASP A 216 -1.70 12.61 -20.74
CA ASP A 216 -2.97 13.34 -20.81
C ASP A 216 -3.10 14.39 -19.70
N ALA A 217 -2.59 14.07 -18.50
CA ALA A 217 -2.57 14.97 -17.35
C ALA A 217 -1.42 16.01 -17.38
N GLY A 218 -0.50 15.93 -18.34
CA GLY A 218 0.67 16.82 -18.42
C GLY A 218 1.67 16.63 -17.28
N LEU A 219 1.79 15.41 -16.75
CA LEU A 219 2.74 15.08 -15.68
C LEU A 219 4.18 15.01 -16.20
N ASP A 220 5.13 15.28 -15.29
CA ASP A 220 6.57 15.24 -15.58
C ASP A 220 7.00 13.85 -16.11
N PRO A 221 7.66 13.78 -17.28
CA PRO A 221 8.19 12.52 -17.82
C PRO A 221 9.07 11.74 -16.83
N ALA A 222 9.83 12.43 -15.97
CA ALA A 222 10.66 11.77 -14.96
C ALA A 222 9.80 11.04 -13.91
N PHE A 223 8.66 11.62 -13.51
CA PHE A 223 7.70 10.95 -12.64
C PHE A 223 7.07 9.73 -13.33
N THR A 224 6.67 9.88 -14.59
CA THR A 224 6.10 8.80 -15.41
C THR A 224 7.05 7.61 -15.51
N GLU A 225 8.33 7.85 -15.78
CA GLU A 225 9.34 6.79 -15.83
C GLU A 225 9.43 6.02 -14.50
N VAL A 226 9.46 6.73 -13.37
CA VAL A 226 9.58 6.10 -12.05
C VAL A 226 8.38 5.20 -11.73
N ILE A 227 7.14 5.65 -11.98
CA ILE A 227 5.94 4.82 -11.73
C ILE A 227 5.88 3.61 -12.67
N GLN A 228 6.32 3.75 -13.94
CA GLN A 228 6.38 2.62 -14.87
C GLN A 228 7.40 1.58 -14.42
N ARG A 229 8.58 2.03 -13.97
CA ARG A 229 9.61 1.12 -13.45
C ARG A 229 9.15 0.37 -12.21
N ALA A 230 8.45 1.04 -11.28
CA ALA A 230 7.81 0.35 -10.16
C ALA A 230 6.83 -0.73 -10.65
N CYS A 231 6.05 -0.44 -11.68
CA CYS A 231 5.14 -1.41 -12.30
C CYS A 231 5.85 -2.51 -13.09
N LEU A 232 7.10 -2.38 -13.53
CA LEU A 232 7.75 -3.34 -14.44
C LEU A 232 8.95 -4.07 -13.86
N GLU A 233 9.58 -3.54 -12.82
CA GLU A 233 10.87 -4.01 -12.33
C GLU A 233 10.84 -4.48 -10.88
N TRP A 234 9.87 -4.00 -10.09
CA TRP A 234 9.85 -4.22 -8.62
C TRP A 234 8.96 -5.39 -8.22
#